data_AF-X1TU61-F1
#
_entry.id   AF-X1TU61-F1
#
_cell.length_a   1.000
_cell.length_b   1.000
_cell.length_c   1.000
_cell.angle_alpha   90.00
_cell.angle_beta   90.00
_cell.angle_gamma   90.00
#
_symmetry.space_group_name_H-M   'P 1'
#
loop_
_entity.id
_entity.type
_entity.pdbx_description
1 polymer ?
#
loop_
_entity_poly.entity_id
_entity_poly.type
_entity_poly.pdbx_seq_one_letter_code
_entity_poly.pdbx_strand_id
1 'polypeptide(L)' 'DGVVKVRFLGGCSGCPFRAITLKTGIERYLKEKLPEVKEVISV' A
#
# COMPACT_ATOMS: atom_id res chain seq x y z
N ASP A 1 1.05 11.77 12.01
CA ASP A 1 1.09 12.19 10.59
C ASP A 1 0.29 11.33 9.60
N GLY A 2 -0.53 10.35 10.02
CA GLY A 2 -1.38 9.59 9.07
C GLY A 2 -0.62 8.80 8.00
N VAL A 3 0.68 8.53 8.20
CA VAL A 3 1.54 7.82 7.26
C VAL A 3 1.67 6.36 7.68
N VAL A 4 1.27 5.44 6.80
CA VAL A 4 1.35 3.99 7.04
C VAL A 4 2.51 3.41 6.25
N LYS A 5 3.45 2.78 6.96
CA LYS A 5 4.59 2.09 6.36
C LYS A 5 4.28 0.61 6.22
N VAL A 6 4.34 0.08 5.01
CA VAL A 6 4.07 -1.33 4.72
C VAL A 6 5.28 -1.96 4.04
N ARG A 7 5.71 -3.12 4.55
CA ARG A 7 6.73 -3.95 3.93
C ARG A 7 6.05 -5.07 3.18
N PHE A 8 6.22 -5.11 1.86
CA PHE A 8 5.68 -6.20 1.05
C PHE A 8 6.57 -7.43 1.21
N LEU A 9 6.08 -8.45 1.93
CA LEU A 9 6.81 -9.70 2.17
C LEU A 9 6.85 -10.66 0.97
N GLY A 10 6.12 -10.33 -0.11
CA GLY A 10 6.05 -11.12 -1.33
C GLY A 10 5.12 -10.46 -2.34
N GLY A 11 5.23 -10.87 -3.60
CA GLY A 11 4.33 -10.46 -4.67
C GLY A 11 4.44 -11.40 -5.85
N CYS A 12 3.47 -11.36 -6.76
CA CYS A 12 3.46 -12.22 -7.96
C CYS A 12 4.84 -12.23 -8.61
N SER A 13 5.41 -13.43 -8.74
CA SER A 13 6.77 -13.69 -9.20
C SER A 13 7.00 -13.02 -10.54
N GLY A 14 7.77 -11.93 -10.57
CA GLY A 14 8.25 -11.32 -11.81
C GLY A 14 7.45 -10.15 -12.41
N CYS A 15 6.39 -9.65 -11.78
CA CYS A 15 5.70 -8.46 -12.32
C CYS A 15 6.23 -7.16 -11.69
N PRO A 16 6.93 -6.27 -12.45
CA PRO A 16 7.42 -5.00 -11.94
C PRO A 16 6.29 -4.05 -11.51
N PHE A 17 5.08 -4.26 -12.04
CA PHE A 17 3.91 -3.44 -11.73
C PHE A 17 3.25 -3.76 -10.38
N ARG A 18 3.61 -4.88 -9.74
CA ARG A 18 2.96 -5.36 -8.51
C ARG A 18 3.04 -4.36 -7.36
N ALA A 19 4.15 -3.63 -7.26
CA ALA A 19 4.36 -2.66 -6.18
C ALA A 19 3.36 -1.50 -6.29
N ILE A 20 3.03 -1.09 -7.51
CA ILE A 20 2.07 -0.01 -7.78
C ILE A 20 0.65 -0.50 -7.50
N THR A 21 0.24 -1.65 -8.06
CA THR A 21 -1.11 -2.18 -7.85
C THR A 21 -1.39 -2.54 -6.39
N LEU A 22 -0.44 -3.16 -5.69
CA LEU A 22 -0.59 -3.48 -4.27
C LEU A 22 -0.65 -2.22 -3.41
N LYS A 23 0.22 -1.24 -3.66
CA LYS A 23 0.20 0.04 -2.94
C LYS A 23 -1.14 0.75 -3.13
N THR A 24 -1.64 0.86 -4.37
CA THR A 24 -2.91 1.52 -4.66
C THR A 24 -4.10 0.80 -4.04
N GLY A 25 -4.15 -0.54 -4.10
CA GLY A 25 -5.22 -1.32 -3.49
C GLY A 25 -5.25 -1.18 -1.97
N ILE A 26 -4.09 -1.24 -1.33
CA ILE A 26 -3.96 -1.10 0.14
C ILE A 26 -4.26 0.33 0.57
N GLU A 27 -3.78 1.34 -0.15
CA GLU A 27 -4.07 2.73 0.16
C GLU A 27 -5.57 3.03 0.07
N ARG A 28 -6.25 2.53 -0.96
CA ARG A 28 -7.70 2.68 -1.10
C ARG A 28 -8.43 1.97 0.04
N TYR A 29 -8.09 0.72 0.33
CA TYR A 29 -8.70 -0.04 1.42
C TYR A 29 -8.51 0.63 2.79
N LEU A 30 -7.30 1.12 3.07
CA LEU A 30 -6.99 1.84 4.30
C LEU A 30 -7.78 3.15 4.40
N LYS A 31 -7.90 3.92 3.31
CA LYS A 31 -8.71 5.15 3.30
C LYS A 31 -10.20 4.88 3.52
N GLU A 32 -10.73 3.77 3.00
CA GLU A 32 -12.13 3.35 3.22
C GLU A 32 -12.39 2.91 4.67
N LYS A 33 -11.44 2.21 5.30
CA LYS A 33 -11.54 1.74 6.70
C LYS A 33 -11.17 2.79 7.74
N LEU A 34 -10.19 3.63 7.41
CA LEU A 34 -9.50 4.57 8.29
C LEU A 34 -9.27 5.89 7.52
N PRO A 35 -10.22 6.84 7.59
CA PRO A 35 -10.11 8.12 6.88
C PRO A 35 -8.95 9.01 7.38
N GLU A 36 -8.33 8.66 8.50
CA GLU A 36 -7.13 9.31 9.06
C GLU A 36 -5.83 9.01 8.29
N VAL A 37 -5.84 8.01 7.40
CA VAL A 37 -4.67 7.62 6.61
C VAL A 37 -4.49 8.58 5.43
N LYS A 38 -3.38 9.33 5.45
CA LYS A 38 -3.02 10.29 4.41
C LYS A 38 -2.14 9.69 3.33
N GLU A 39 -1.18 8.85 3.70
CA GLU A 39 -0.18 8.33 2.79
C GLU A 39 0.27 6.90 3.15
N VAL A 40 0.48 6.07 2.13
CA VAL A 40 1.08 4.74 2.29
C VAL A 40 2.45 4.71 1.62
N ILE A 41 3.48 4.33 2.39
CA ILE A 41 4.86 4.19 1.90
C ILE A 41 5.32 2.75 2.03
N SER A 42 5.95 2.26 0.98
CA SER A 42 6.61 0.95 0.98
C SER A 42 8.03 1.08 1.52
N VAL A 43 8.36 0.28 2.53
CA VAL A 43 9.73 0.19 3.11
C VAL A 43 10.44 -1.11 2.76
#